data_AF-A0A0Q7YR67-F1
#
_entry.id   AF-A0A0Q7YR67-F1
#
_cell.length_a   1.000
_cell.length_b   1.000
_cell.length_c   1.000
_cell.angle_alpha   90.00
_cell.angle_beta   90.00
_cell.angle_gamma   90.00
#
_symmetry.space_group_name_H-M   'P 1'
#
loop_
_entity.id
_entity.type
_entity.pdbx_description
1 polymer ?
#
loop_
_entity_poly.entity_id
_entity_poly.type
_entity_poly.pdbx_seq_one_letter_code
_entity_poly.pdbx_strand_id
1 'polypeptide(L)'
;MILLAVLMSSMFGLYLGASISQPMLLSKPAKSVLAQADQIDRALLDGLQDPRSITEDMRKLRVQIAKLPKGKGAEIAVDVDIIMEKLADQNANFQSKLWKAHEGVAKVREDLNRQGEASSDLPATIYDQLRRFFKWTGPVILLAIFIVSVLLLVPATPAWLAQVKEFAIGPISVARDVAMVKSSIRQSLEAIDAAVSSTYQQKSKQFDLDALFARLKLEIDKQFLSEFNVDLNKISHRATLYVPGMTDEQLVQATNYLPRPTINPDRPVVGRRFSVRYGIIGRTFRQRIVLYNWKVDGTRNRLVRLWGLTRGEAYKQGGSASSLMALPIPPDENVDPLGIIFLEAHGENLLMPGKAVSDLECEVQEDPNGRLTADKIAHDKIWEPLWSTGLVQPLYEALEAMKRELTWDTPLVGRDGQ
;
A
#
# COMPACT_ATOMS: atom_id res chain seq x y z
N MET A 1 57.08 17.60 -15.90
CA MET A 1 55.60 17.50 -15.96
C MET A 1 55.09 16.71 -17.15
N ILE A 2 55.54 16.98 -18.38
CA ILE A 2 55.07 16.28 -19.59
C ILE A 2 55.35 14.76 -19.55
N LEU A 3 56.54 14.35 -19.08
CA LEU A 3 56.90 12.92 -18.94
C LEU A 3 56.00 12.16 -17.94
N LEU A 4 55.55 12.84 -16.89
CA LEU A 4 54.68 12.27 -15.85
C LEU A 4 53.25 12.06 -16.38
N ALA A 5 52.77 12.96 -17.25
CA ALA A 5 51.48 12.83 -17.91
C ALA A 5 51.44 11.66 -18.92
N VAL A 6 52.56 11.42 -19.62
CA VAL A 6 52.70 10.28 -20.56
C VAL A 6 52.71 8.94 -19.81
N LEU A 7 53.42 8.85 -18.69
CA LEU A 7 53.45 7.66 -17.84
C LEU A 7 52.09 7.34 -17.20
N MET A 8 51.36 8.36 -16.75
CA MET A 8 50.01 8.22 -16.18
C MET A 8 48.99 7.77 -17.23
N SER A 9 49.04 8.29 -18.46
CA SER A 9 48.17 7.83 -19.56
C SER A 9 48.46 6.39 -19.97
N SER A 10 49.72 5.98 -19.96
CA SER A 10 50.14 4.60 -20.30
C SER A 10 49.63 3.59 -19.26
N MET A 11 49.72 3.93 -17.98
CA MET A 11 49.19 3.10 -16.88
C MET A 11 47.66 3.02 -16.89
N PHE A 12 46.98 4.12 -17.20
CA PHE A 12 45.53 4.15 -17.30
C PHE A 12 45.01 3.29 -18.48
N GLY A 13 45.74 3.29 -19.61
CA GLY A 13 45.47 2.42 -20.75
C GLY A 13 45.64 0.93 -20.43
N LEU A 14 46.68 0.57 -19.68
CA LEU A 14 46.88 -0.81 -19.20
C LEU A 14 45.81 -1.25 -18.21
N TYR A 15 45.38 -0.36 -17.31
CA TYR A 15 44.31 -0.63 -16.35
C TYR A 15 42.94 -0.83 -17.03
N LEU A 16 42.60 0.01 -18.01
CA LEU A 16 41.39 -0.14 -18.82
C LEU A 16 41.43 -1.42 -19.68
N GLY A 17 42.57 -1.75 -20.29
CA GLY A 17 42.76 -3.00 -21.03
C GLY A 17 42.62 -4.26 -20.15
N ALA A 18 43.12 -4.21 -18.91
CA ALA A 18 42.94 -5.27 -17.92
C ALA A 18 41.48 -5.37 -17.42
N SER A 19 40.78 -4.25 -17.33
CA SER A 19 39.37 -4.20 -16.89
C SER A 19 38.40 -4.70 -17.95
N ILE A 20 38.70 -4.44 -19.23
CA ILE A 20 37.88 -4.86 -20.39
C ILE A 20 38.12 -6.34 -20.73
N SER A 21 39.26 -6.93 -20.34
CA SER A 21 39.59 -8.34 -20.60
C SER A 21 38.96 -9.33 -19.60
N GLN A 22 38.10 -8.88 -18.67
CA GLN A 22 37.38 -9.78 -17.76
C GLN A 22 35.91 -10.01 -18.18
N PRO A 23 35.59 -11.12 -18.85
CA PRO A 23 34.22 -11.45 -19.29
C PRO A 23 33.22 -11.77 -18.14
N MET A 24 33.64 -11.79 -16.87
CA MET A 24 32.83 -12.28 -15.74
C MET A 24 31.82 -11.27 -15.15
N LEU A 25 31.83 -10.00 -15.55
CA LEU A 25 31.02 -8.96 -14.87
C LEU A 25 29.65 -8.67 -15.52
N LEU A 26 29.45 -9.04 -16.79
CA LEU A 26 28.19 -8.75 -17.52
C LEU A 26 27.14 -9.87 -17.46
N SER A 27 27.49 -11.09 -17.06
CA SER A 27 26.54 -12.21 -16.92
C SER A 27 25.86 -12.30 -15.55
N LYS A 28 26.31 -11.52 -14.56
CA LYS A 28 25.76 -11.53 -13.19
C LYS A 28 24.32 -11.02 -13.09
N PRO A 29 23.90 -9.95 -13.81
CA PRO A 29 22.53 -9.43 -13.72
C PRO A 29 21.49 -10.42 -14.28
N ALA A 30 21.76 -11.03 -15.43
CA ALA A 30 20.87 -12.00 -16.05
C ALA A 30 20.72 -13.25 -15.18
N LYS A 31 21.81 -13.80 -14.63
CA LYS A 31 21.76 -14.94 -13.71
C LYS A 31 21.03 -14.61 -12.41
N SER A 32 21.17 -13.40 -11.86
CA SER A 32 20.42 -13.01 -10.66
C SER A 32 18.92 -12.81 -10.92
N VAL A 33 18.56 -12.30 -12.10
CA VAL A 33 17.15 -12.12 -12.50
C VAL A 33 16.50 -13.47 -12.80
N LEU A 34 17.20 -14.37 -13.49
CA LEU A 34 16.76 -15.76 -13.66
C LEU A 34 16.60 -16.49 -12.32
N ALA A 35 17.53 -16.31 -11.38
CA ALA A 35 17.42 -16.90 -10.04
C ALA A 35 16.22 -16.36 -9.24
N GLN A 36 15.89 -15.07 -9.39
CA GLN A 36 14.68 -14.48 -8.79
C GLN A 36 13.40 -14.96 -9.46
N ALA A 37 13.38 -15.07 -10.78
CA ALA A 37 12.25 -15.67 -11.52
C ALA A 37 12.04 -17.12 -11.09
N ASP A 38 13.10 -17.93 -10.99
CA ASP A 38 13.05 -19.33 -10.51
C ASP A 38 12.60 -19.45 -9.04
N GLN A 39 12.81 -18.42 -8.22
CA GLN A 39 12.35 -18.39 -6.83
C GLN A 39 10.86 -18.05 -6.75
N ILE A 40 10.39 -17.08 -7.54
CA ILE A 40 8.97 -16.72 -7.65
C ILE A 40 8.19 -17.89 -8.26
N ASP A 41 8.72 -18.52 -9.30
CA ASP A 41 8.12 -19.67 -9.97
C ASP A 41 7.94 -20.85 -9.02
N ARG A 42 8.96 -21.16 -8.22
CA ARG A 42 8.88 -22.18 -7.16
C ARG A 42 7.85 -21.82 -6.09
N ALA A 43 7.82 -20.58 -5.61
CA ALA A 43 6.84 -20.15 -4.61
C ALA A 43 5.40 -20.23 -5.14
N LEU A 44 5.18 -19.94 -6.42
CA LEU A 44 3.88 -20.09 -7.08
C LEU A 44 3.51 -21.58 -7.22
N LEU A 45 4.45 -22.43 -7.65
CA LEU A 45 4.24 -23.88 -7.77
C LEU A 45 3.99 -24.54 -6.40
N ASP A 46 4.70 -24.13 -5.35
CA ASP A 46 4.47 -24.61 -3.98
C ASP A 46 3.07 -24.19 -3.49
N GLY A 47 2.63 -22.97 -3.82
CA GLY A 47 1.26 -22.50 -3.55
C GLY A 47 0.18 -23.23 -4.35
N LEU A 48 0.50 -23.73 -5.55
CA LEU A 48 -0.37 -24.60 -6.35
C LEU A 48 -0.43 -26.04 -5.81
N GLN A 49 0.62 -26.52 -5.12
CA GLN A 49 0.75 -27.91 -4.67
C GLN A 49 0.15 -28.22 -3.29
N ASP A 50 -0.20 -27.22 -2.47
CA ASP A 50 -0.80 -27.44 -1.15
C ASP A 50 -2.26 -26.96 -0.97
N PRO A 51 -3.23 -27.50 -1.73
CA PRO A 51 -4.66 -27.39 -1.41
C PRO A 51 -5.09 -28.32 -0.24
N ARG A 52 -4.15 -28.99 0.45
CA ARG A 52 -4.45 -30.11 1.35
C ARG A 52 -4.94 -29.66 2.72
N SER A 53 -4.54 -28.47 3.20
CA SER A 53 -4.92 -28.01 4.55
C SER A 53 -6.43 -27.77 4.68
N ILE A 54 -7.04 -27.08 3.71
CA ILE A 54 -8.48 -26.77 3.72
C ILE A 54 -9.32 -28.05 3.53
N THR A 55 -8.91 -28.93 2.61
CA THR A 55 -9.65 -30.17 2.32
C THR A 55 -9.67 -31.13 3.51
N GLU A 56 -8.56 -31.21 4.25
CA GLU A 56 -8.43 -32.10 5.40
C GLU A 56 -9.18 -31.58 6.64
N ASP A 57 -9.15 -30.27 6.89
CA ASP A 57 -9.90 -29.68 8.00
C ASP A 57 -11.41 -29.70 7.74
N MET A 58 -11.82 -29.56 6.48
CA MET A 58 -13.22 -29.73 6.07
C MET A 58 -13.69 -31.19 6.17
N ARG A 59 -12.82 -32.16 5.86
CA ARG A 59 -13.10 -33.59 6.10
C ARG A 59 -13.32 -33.88 7.58
N LYS A 60 -12.49 -33.29 8.47
CA LYS A 60 -12.67 -33.39 9.93
C LYS A 60 -13.98 -32.76 10.39
N LEU A 61 -14.35 -31.61 9.83
CA LEU A 61 -15.60 -30.90 10.15
C LEU A 61 -16.83 -31.76 9.79
N ARG A 62 -16.86 -32.37 8.59
CA ARG A 62 -17.93 -33.30 8.19
C ARG A 62 -18.07 -34.49 9.14
N VAL A 63 -16.94 -35.06 9.58
CA VAL A 63 -16.92 -36.17 10.55
C VAL A 63 -17.45 -35.73 11.92
N GLN A 64 -17.25 -34.49 12.33
CA GLN A 64 -17.79 -33.95 13.58
C GLN A 64 -19.30 -33.67 13.47
N ILE A 65 -19.78 -33.13 12.35
CA ILE A 65 -21.20 -32.86 12.10
C ILE A 65 -22.02 -34.16 12.03
N ALA A 66 -21.46 -35.21 11.44
CA ALA A 66 -22.09 -36.53 11.37
C ALA A 66 -22.33 -37.18 12.76
N LYS A 67 -21.67 -36.70 13.82
CA LYS A 67 -21.84 -37.18 15.20
C LYS A 67 -22.95 -36.44 15.96
N LEU A 68 -23.57 -35.41 15.37
CA LEU A 68 -24.63 -34.64 16.02
C LEU A 68 -25.98 -35.38 16.06
N PRO A 69 -26.84 -35.10 17.04
CA PRO A 69 -28.18 -35.70 17.14
C PRO A 69 -29.03 -35.47 15.88
N LYS A 70 -29.82 -36.49 15.49
CA LYS A 70 -30.72 -36.42 14.33
C LYS A 70 -31.70 -35.24 14.47
N GLY A 71 -31.68 -34.31 13.51
CA GLY A 71 -32.46 -33.07 13.53
C GLY A 71 -31.56 -31.85 13.30
N LYS A 72 -30.70 -31.50 14.26
CA LYS A 72 -29.77 -30.36 14.16
C LYS A 72 -28.61 -30.60 13.19
N GLY A 73 -28.19 -31.86 13.04
CA GLY A 73 -27.11 -32.21 12.10
C GLY A 73 -27.48 -32.01 10.62
N ALA A 74 -28.77 -32.06 10.28
CA ALA A 74 -29.22 -31.94 8.89
C ALA A 74 -29.20 -30.48 8.40
N GLU A 75 -29.62 -29.54 9.23
CA GLU A 75 -29.60 -28.10 8.92
C GLU A 75 -28.16 -27.58 8.82
N ILE A 76 -27.31 -27.94 9.79
CA ILE A 76 -25.89 -27.58 9.78
C ILE A 76 -25.14 -28.23 8.60
N ALA A 77 -25.55 -29.42 8.15
CA ALA A 77 -24.93 -30.07 6.99
C ALA A 77 -25.20 -29.30 5.69
N VAL A 78 -26.41 -28.76 5.51
CA VAL A 78 -26.77 -27.96 4.31
C VAL A 78 -25.96 -26.67 4.25
N ASP A 79 -25.84 -25.94 5.36
CA ASP A 79 -25.04 -24.71 5.41
C ASP A 79 -23.55 -24.98 5.16
N VAL A 80 -23.03 -26.09 5.69
CA VAL A 80 -21.65 -26.50 5.48
C VAL A 80 -21.40 -26.90 4.03
N ASP A 81 -22.35 -27.56 3.36
CA ASP A 81 -22.28 -27.87 1.93
C ASP A 81 -22.27 -26.59 1.07
N ILE A 82 -23.09 -25.59 1.39
CA ILE A 82 -23.09 -24.28 0.70
C ILE A 82 -21.76 -23.53 0.91
N ILE A 83 -21.22 -23.55 2.14
CA ILE A 83 -19.92 -22.94 2.44
C ILE A 83 -18.80 -23.68 1.68
N MET A 84 -18.88 -25.01 1.57
CA MET A 84 -17.92 -25.80 0.81
C MET A 84 -17.95 -25.50 -0.69
N GLU A 85 -19.14 -25.37 -1.28
CA GLU A 85 -19.28 -25.00 -2.69
C GLU A 85 -18.64 -23.62 -2.95
N LYS A 86 -18.94 -22.63 -2.09
CA LYS A 86 -18.33 -21.30 -2.17
C LYS A 86 -16.81 -21.32 -2.00
N LEU A 87 -16.29 -22.09 -1.05
CA LEU A 87 -14.84 -22.23 -0.85
C LEU A 87 -14.17 -22.97 -2.01
N ALA A 88 -14.83 -23.94 -2.61
CA ALA A 88 -14.34 -24.63 -3.80
C ALA A 88 -14.25 -23.68 -5.00
N ASP A 89 -15.28 -22.85 -5.21
CA ASP A 89 -15.29 -21.82 -6.26
C ASP A 89 -14.22 -20.75 -6.03
N GLN A 90 -14.05 -20.29 -4.78
CA GLN A 90 -13.01 -19.34 -4.42
C GLN A 90 -11.61 -19.92 -4.62
N ASN A 91 -11.40 -21.17 -4.22
CA ASN A 91 -10.14 -21.87 -4.45
C ASN A 91 -9.88 -22.06 -5.94
N ALA A 92 -10.88 -22.43 -6.74
CA ALA A 92 -10.75 -22.56 -8.19
C ALA A 92 -10.39 -21.23 -8.86
N ASN A 93 -10.99 -20.12 -8.43
CA ASN A 93 -10.68 -18.78 -8.93
C ASN A 93 -9.27 -18.34 -8.51
N PHE A 94 -8.87 -18.59 -7.26
CA PHE A 94 -7.53 -18.32 -6.78
C PHE A 94 -6.47 -19.15 -7.52
N GLN A 95 -6.70 -20.44 -7.70
CA GLN A 95 -5.84 -21.35 -8.48
C GLN A 95 -5.74 -20.87 -9.94
N SER A 96 -6.85 -20.43 -10.55
CA SER A 96 -6.83 -19.84 -11.91
C SER A 96 -5.99 -18.57 -11.99
N LYS A 97 -6.05 -17.69 -10.97
CA LYS A 97 -5.22 -16.48 -10.91
C LYS A 97 -3.74 -16.82 -10.69
N LEU A 98 -3.43 -17.77 -9.80
CA LEU A 98 -2.07 -18.26 -9.60
C LEU A 98 -1.51 -18.90 -10.87
N TRP A 99 -2.32 -19.68 -11.59
CA TRP A 99 -1.94 -20.29 -12.85
C TRP A 99 -1.61 -19.25 -13.92
N LYS A 100 -2.44 -18.21 -14.08
CA LYS A 100 -2.15 -17.10 -15.00
C LYS A 100 -0.88 -16.33 -14.62
N ALA A 101 -0.62 -16.16 -13.32
CA ALA A 101 0.61 -15.54 -12.85
C ALA A 101 1.84 -16.42 -13.16
N HIS A 102 1.72 -17.74 -12.96
CA HIS A 102 2.74 -18.72 -13.32
C HIS A 102 3.03 -18.72 -14.83
N GLU A 103 2.00 -18.74 -15.69
CA GLU A 103 2.17 -18.61 -17.15
C GLU A 103 2.90 -17.32 -17.55
N GLY A 104 2.61 -16.21 -16.87
CA GLY A 104 3.33 -14.94 -17.08
C GLY A 104 4.81 -15.02 -16.72
N VAL A 105 5.14 -15.63 -15.57
CA VAL A 105 6.53 -15.83 -15.12
C VAL A 105 7.27 -16.81 -16.04
N ALA A 106 6.63 -17.90 -16.45
CA ALA A 106 7.19 -18.87 -17.38
C ALA A 106 7.52 -18.26 -18.74
N LYS A 107 6.64 -17.38 -19.26
CA LYS A 107 6.87 -16.66 -20.51
C LYS A 107 8.07 -15.70 -20.39
N VAL A 108 8.17 -14.95 -19.29
CA VAL A 108 9.33 -14.07 -19.03
C VAL A 108 10.63 -14.89 -18.94
N ARG A 109 10.58 -16.06 -18.31
CA ARG A 109 11.73 -16.98 -18.23
C ARG A 109 12.13 -17.52 -19.61
N GLU A 110 11.16 -17.90 -20.44
CA GLU A 110 11.41 -18.35 -21.81
C GLU A 110 12.01 -17.23 -22.68
N ASP A 111 11.49 -16.01 -22.58
CA ASP A 111 12.03 -14.85 -23.28
C ASP A 111 13.47 -14.51 -22.83
N LEU A 112 13.76 -14.60 -21.52
CA LEU A 112 15.11 -14.44 -20.97
C LEU A 112 16.07 -15.54 -21.44
N ASN A 113 15.61 -16.79 -21.53
CA ASN A 113 16.40 -17.90 -22.04
C ASN A 113 16.67 -17.76 -23.54
N ARG A 114 15.66 -17.40 -24.35
CA ARG A 114 15.83 -17.12 -25.79
C ARG A 114 16.79 -15.96 -26.03
N GLN A 115 16.72 -14.90 -25.23
CA GLN A 115 17.70 -13.81 -25.27
C GLN A 115 19.10 -14.28 -24.85
N GLY A 116 19.19 -15.15 -23.84
CA GLY A 116 20.44 -15.79 -23.41
C GLY A 116 21.09 -16.63 -24.52
N GLU A 117 20.31 -17.47 -25.20
CA GLU A 117 20.76 -18.32 -26.31
C GLU A 117 21.11 -17.50 -27.56
N ALA A 118 20.30 -16.52 -27.94
CA ALA A 118 20.61 -15.59 -29.03
C ALA A 118 21.86 -14.74 -28.75
N SER A 119 22.16 -14.50 -27.47
CA SER A 119 23.37 -13.81 -27.02
C SER A 119 24.56 -14.74 -26.76
N SER A 120 24.46 -16.05 -27.03
CA SER A 120 25.56 -17.01 -26.81
C SER A 120 26.49 -17.19 -28.01
N ASP A 121 26.06 -16.82 -29.22
CA ASP A 121 26.90 -16.77 -30.44
C ASP A 121 27.58 -15.41 -30.68
N LEU A 122 27.02 -14.34 -30.11
CA LEU A 122 27.54 -12.98 -30.21
C LEU A 122 28.90 -12.78 -29.51
N PRO A 123 29.17 -13.32 -28.31
CA PRO A 123 30.42 -13.07 -27.57
C PRO A 123 31.63 -13.72 -28.24
N ALA A 124 31.49 -14.91 -28.81
CA ALA A 124 32.60 -15.57 -29.51
C ALA A 124 32.95 -14.85 -30.83
N THR A 125 31.92 -14.44 -31.58
CA THR A 125 32.10 -13.72 -32.85
C THR A 125 32.58 -12.28 -32.64
N ILE A 126 32.05 -11.58 -31.64
CA ILE A 126 32.51 -10.24 -31.24
C ILE A 126 33.92 -10.30 -30.64
N TYR A 127 34.26 -11.32 -29.83
CA TYR A 127 35.60 -11.46 -29.28
C TYR A 127 36.63 -11.76 -30.37
N ASP A 128 36.33 -12.62 -31.34
CA ASP A 128 37.25 -12.93 -32.43
C ASP A 128 37.37 -11.78 -33.44
N GLN A 129 36.28 -11.03 -33.68
CA GLN A 129 36.31 -9.77 -34.44
C GLN A 129 37.04 -8.65 -33.71
N LEU A 130 36.86 -8.48 -32.39
CA LEU A 130 37.60 -7.51 -31.57
C LEU A 130 39.08 -7.88 -31.50
N ARG A 131 39.43 -9.17 -31.38
CA ARG A 131 40.81 -9.64 -31.40
C ARG A 131 41.49 -9.35 -32.74
N ARG A 132 40.81 -9.60 -33.87
CA ARG A 132 41.30 -9.26 -35.21
C ARG A 132 41.35 -7.75 -35.43
N PHE A 133 40.37 -7.01 -34.92
CA PHE A 133 40.33 -5.55 -34.94
C PHE A 133 41.52 -5.00 -34.15
N PHE A 134 41.69 -5.30 -32.86
CA PHE A 134 42.81 -4.81 -32.05
C PHE A 134 44.19 -5.22 -32.56
N LYS A 135 44.32 -6.39 -33.22
CA LYS A 135 45.59 -6.82 -33.83
C LYS A 135 46.02 -5.96 -35.03
N TRP A 136 45.07 -5.32 -35.72
CA TRP A 136 45.32 -4.50 -36.91
C TRP A 136 45.08 -3.00 -36.70
N THR A 137 44.09 -2.62 -35.87
CA THR A 137 43.73 -1.22 -35.61
C THR A 137 44.46 -0.65 -34.40
N GLY A 138 44.97 -1.46 -33.47
CA GLY A 138 45.78 -0.97 -32.35
C GLY A 138 47.00 -0.14 -32.78
N PRO A 139 47.82 -0.63 -33.74
CA PRO A 139 48.93 0.14 -34.30
C PRO A 139 48.47 1.40 -35.07
N VAL A 140 47.34 1.31 -35.79
CA VAL A 140 46.79 2.43 -36.59
C VAL A 140 46.20 3.52 -35.71
N ILE A 141 45.55 3.16 -34.61
CA ILE A 141 44.98 4.09 -33.63
C ILE A 141 46.09 4.75 -32.83
N LEU A 142 47.16 4.02 -32.47
CA LEU A 142 48.35 4.62 -31.84
C LEU A 142 49.09 5.58 -32.79
N LEU A 143 49.18 5.25 -34.08
CA LEU A 143 49.73 6.14 -35.10
C LEU A 143 48.83 7.38 -35.30
N ALA A 144 47.51 7.21 -35.30
CA ALA A 144 46.55 8.31 -35.40
C ALA A 144 46.59 9.23 -34.17
N ILE A 145 46.72 8.68 -32.95
CA ILE A 145 46.90 9.45 -31.71
C ILE A 145 48.23 10.20 -31.75
N PHE A 146 49.29 9.60 -32.27
CA PHE A 146 50.59 10.27 -32.45
C PHE A 146 50.49 11.43 -33.47
N ILE A 147 49.83 11.21 -34.61
CA ILE A 147 49.60 12.22 -35.65
C ILE A 147 48.71 13.36 -35.14
N VAL A 148 47.63 13.05 -34.41
CA VAL A 148 46.73 14.04 -33.78
C VAL A 148 47.47 14.82 -32.70
N SER A 149 48.35 14.19 -31.93
CA SER A 149 49.16 14.87 -30.90
C SER A 149 50.20 15.81 -31.51
N VAL A 150 50.76 15.46 -32.67
CA VAL A 150 51.65 16.33 -33.48
C VAL A 150 50.86 17.46 -34.15
N LEU A 151 49.64 17.20 -34.62
CA LEU A 151 48.75 18.21 -35.22
C LEU A 151 48.17 19.19 -34.19
N LEU A 152 47.93 18.76 -32.94
CA LEU A 152 47.46 19.63 -31.85
C LEU A 152 48.53 20.61 -31.34
N LEU A 153 49.80 20.46 -31.75
CA LEU A 153 50.88 21.43 -31.53
C LEU A 153 50.94 22.52 -32.62
N VAL A 154 50.13 22.43 -33.68
CA VAL A 154 50.03 23.43 -34.75
C VAL A 154 48.81 24.32 -34.51
N PRO A 155 48.95 25.65 -34.37
CA PRO A 155 47.81 26.52 -34.10
C PRO A 155 47.14 26.91 -35.41
N ALA A 156 45.96 26.36 -35.73
CA ALA A 156 44.94 27.09 -36.50
C ALA A 156 43.60 26.33 -36.65
N THR A 157 42.57 26.99 -36.10
CA THR A 157 41.20 27.16 -36.60
C THR A 157 40.15 26.04 -36.52
N PRO A 158 38.88 26.39 -36.18
CA PRO A 158 37.84 25.46 -35.78
C PRO A 158 36.76 25.33 -36.86
N ALA A 159 36.62 24.15 -37.47
CA ALA A 159 35.45 23.83 -38.30
C ALA A 159 34.95 22.39 -38.13
N TRP A 160 35.76 21.48 -37.61
CA TRP A 160 35.44 20.04 -37.58
C TRP A 160 34.77 19.55 -36.28
N LEU A 161 34.74 20.36 -35.21
CA LEU A 161 34.15 19.99 -33.91
C LEU A 161 32.60 19.93 -33.91
N ALA A 162 31.94 20.33 -34.99
CA ALA A 162 30.48 20.26 -35.10
C ALA A 162 29.94 18.85 -35.45
N GLN A 163 30.78 17.92 -35.90
CA GLN A 163 30.33 16.60 -36.39
C GLN A 163 30.43 15.44 -35.39
N VAL A 164 30.87 15.67 -34.14
CA VAL A 164 31.08 14.58 -33.16
C VAL A 164 29.87 14.34 -32.22
N LYS A 165 28.70 14.95 -32.47
CA LYS A 165 27.53 14.84 -31.59
C LYS A 165 26.73 13.52 -31.67
N GLU A 166 27.10 12.56 -32.53
CA GLU A 166 26.24 11.38 -32.79
C GLU A 166 26.80 10.00 -32.41
N PHE A 167 27.91 9.92 -31.69
CA PHE A 167 28.39 8.62 -31.16
C PHE A 167 28.21 8.50 -29.65
N ALA A 168 26.94 8.38 -29.23
CA ALA A 168 26.58 7.89 -27.89
C ALA A 168 26.18 6.41 -27.98
N ILE A 169 27.16 5.52 -27.84
CA ILE A 169 26.93 4.08 -27.73
C ILE A 169 26.43 3.80 -26.31
N GLY A 170 25.12 3.55 -26.19
CA GLY A 170 24.40 3.54 -24.93
C GLY A 170 24.51 2.24 -24.11
N PRO A 171 24.69 2.34 -22.78
CA PRO A 171 24.38 1.26 -21.85
C PRO A 171 22.92 1.40 -21.35
N ILE A 172 21.90 1.11 -22.17
CA ILE A 172 20.49 1.42 -21.80
C ILE A 172 19.42 0.37 -22.24
N SER A 173 19.69 -0.93 -22.28
CA SER A 173 18.61 -1.93 -22.51
C SER A 173 18.12 -2.58 -21.22
N VAL A 174 18.99 -3.20 -20.41
CA VAL A 174 18.57 -4.02 -19.25
C VAL A 174 17.96 -3.21 -18.09
N ALA A 175 18.43 -1.99 -17.85
CA ALA A 175 17.83 -1.12 -16.84
C ALA A 175 16.46 -0.56 -17.26
N ARG A 176 16.17 -0.55 -18.57
CA ARG A 176 14.91 -0.07 -19.14
C ARG A 176 13.78 -1.08 -18.88
N ASP A 177 14.08 -2.37 -18.94
CA ASP A 177 13.09 -3.44 -18.76
C ASP A 177 12.62 -3.57 -17.30
N VAL A 178 13.52 -3.45 -16.31
CA VAL A 178 13.13 -3.47 -14.89
C VAL A 178 12.33 -2.22 -14.50
N ALA A 179 12.70 -1.05 -15.05
CA ALA A 179 11.94 0.18 -14.84
C ALA A 179 10.53 0.09 -15.45
N MET A 180 10.41 -0.52 -16.65
CA MET A 180 9.14 -0.73 -17.34
C MET A 180 8.22 -1.70 -16.60
N VAL A 181 8.75 -2.83 -16.09
CA VAL A 181 7.99 -3.78 -15.26
C VAL A 181 7.52 -3.10 -13.97
N LYS A 182 8.40 -2.36 -13.29
CA LYS A 182 8.04 -1.63 -12.07
C LYS A 182 6.96 -0.58 -12.32
N SER A 183 7.03 0.16 -13.44
CA SER A 183 5.99 1.12 -13.80
C SER A 183 4.67 0.45 -14.15
N SER A 184 4.70 -0.70 -14.84
CA SER A 184 3.49 -1.46 -15.19
C SER A 184 2.79 -2.04 -13.96
N ILE A 185 3.56 -2.60 -13.01
CA ILE A 185 3.01 -3.08 -11.73
C ILE A 185 2.39 -1.91 -10.96
N ARG A 186 3.10 -0.77 -10.87
CA ARG A 186 2.60 0.41 -10.20
C ARG A 186 1.31 0.93 -10.82
N GLN A 187 1.24 1.02 -12.15
CA GLN A 187 0.05 1.44 -12.87
C GLN A 187 -1.13 0.48 -12.64
N SER A 188 -0.87 -0.83 -12.61
CA SER A 188 -1.89 -1.84 -12.32
C SER A 188 -2.41 -1.72 -10.88
N LEU A 189 -1.52 -1.49 -9.92
CA LEU A 189 -1.89 -1.23 -8.52
C LEU A 189 -2.72 0.06 -8.40
N GLU A 190 -2.30 1.14 -9.04
CA GLU A 190 -3.04 2.40 -9.08
C GLU A 190 -4.43 2.24 -9.72
N ALA A 191 -4.56 1.42 -10.77
CA ALA A 191 -5.84 1.12 -11.41
C ALA A 191 -6.77 0.29 -10.50
N ILE A 192 -6.24 -0.73 -9.81
CA ILE A 192 -6.99 -1.51 -8.81
C ILE A 192 -7.44 -0.59 -7.66
N ASP A 193 -6.54 0.25 -7.16
CA ASP A 193 -6.78 1.19 -6.08
C ASP A 193 -7.93 2.15 -6.44
N ALA A 194 -7.91 2.69 -7.66
CA ALA A 194 -8.95 3.55 -8.20
C ALA A 194 -10.29 2.83 -8.39
N ALA A 195 -10.27 1.59 -8.91
CA ALA A 195 -11.48 0.78 -9.10
C ALA A 195 -12.17 0.44 -7.76
N VAL A 196 -11.38 0.03 -6.76
CA VAL A 196 -11.89 -0.21 -5.40
C VAL A 196 -12.44 1.10 -4.81
N SER A 197 -11.72 2.22 -4.92
CA SER A 197 -12.20 3.51 -4.42
C SER A 197 -13.51 3.95 -5.09
N SER A 198 -13.65 3.74 -6.40
CA SER A 198 -14.88 4.00 -7.15
C SER A 198 -16.04 3.14 -6.66
N THR A 199 -15.80 1.85 -6.43
CA THR A 199 -16.79 0.92 -5.88
C THR A 199 -17.28 1.38 -4.51
N TYR A 200 -16.36 1.76 -3.61
CA TYR A 200 -16.72 2.31 -2.29
C TYR A 200 -17.53 3.60 -2.40
N GLN A 201 -17.15 4.51 -3.29
CA GLN A 201 -17.89 5.76 -3.51
C GLN A 201 -19.30 5.50 -4.05
N GLN A 202 -19.46 4.55 -4.98
CA GLN A 202 -20.76 4.17 -5.51
C GLN A 202 -21.63 3.55 -4.43
N LYS A 203 -21.10 2.62 -3.63
CA LYS A 203 -21.83 1.97 -2.55
C LYS A 203 -22.17 2.95 -1.43
N SER A 204 -21.24 3.80 -1.03
CA SER A 204 -21.48 4.88 -0.05
C SER A 204 -22.65 5.78 -0.47
N LYS A 205 -22.73 6.12 -1.76
CA LYS A 205 -23.87 6.87 -2.33
C LYS A 205 -25.16 6.05 -2.39
N GLN A 206 -25.09 4.78 -2.80
CA GLN A 206 -26.25 3.86 -2.87
C GLN A 206 -26.92 3.72 -1.50
N PHE A 207 -26.13 3.66 -0.43
CA PHE A 207 -26.59 3.53 0.96
C PHE A 207 -26.77 4.87 1.67
N ASP A 208 -26.63 5.99 0.96
CA ASP A 208 -26.80 7.36 1.49
C ASP A 208 -25.98 7.64 2.77
N LEU A 209 -24.76 7.08 2.86
CA LEU A 209 -23.94 7.19 4.08
C LEU A 209 -23.58 8.65 4.40
N ASP A 210 -23.37 9.49 3.38
CA ASP A 210 -23.09 10.92 3.56
C ASP A 210 -24.25 11.63 4.29
N ALA A 211 -25.52 11.39 3.91
CA ALA A 211 -26.64 12.06 4.54
C ALA A 211 -26.96 11.48 5.92
N LEU A 212 -26.86 10.15 6.09
CA LEU A 212 -27.02 9.50 7.40
C LEU A 212 -25.98 9.99 8.39
N PHE A 213 -24.71 10.03 7.96
CA PHE A 213 -23.62 10.56 8.79
C PHE A 213 -23.80 12.06 9.08
N ALA A 214 -24.22 12.87 8.11
CA ALA A 214 -24.46 14.30 8.33
C ALA A 214 -25.55 14.55 9.38
N ARG A 215 -26.63 13.76 9.39
CA ARG A 215 -27.68 13.84 10.42
C ARG A 215 -27.15 13.46 11.80
N LEU A 216 -26.41 12.35 11.88
CA LEU A 216 -25.79 11.93 13.15
C LEU A 216 -24.76 12.95 13.65
N LYS A 217 -23.97 13.56 12.75
CA LYS A 217 -23.01 14.62 13.10
C LYS A 217 -23.67 15.84 13.73
N LEU A 218 -24.85 16.25 13.25
CA LEU A 218 -25.59 17.34 13.89
C LEU A 218 -25.98 17.02 15.33
N GLU A 219 -26.30 15.75 15.62
CA GLU A 219 -26.63 15.33 16.98
C GLU A 219 -25.38 15.22 17.86
N ILE A 220 -24.27 14.72 17.30
CA ILE A 220 -22.96 14.79 17.96
C ILE A 220 -22.65 16.25 18.36
N ASP A 221 -22.87 17.21 17.46
CA ASP A 221 -22.59 18.63 17.73
C ASP A 221 -23.44 19.20 18.86
N LYS A 222 -24.72 18.81 18.94
CA LYS A 222 -25.58 19.18 20.07
C LYS A 222 -25.07 18.58 21.37
N GLN A 223 -24.62 17.33 21.35
CA GLN A 223 -24.13 16.62 22.53
C GLN A 223 -22.84 17.27 23.08
N PHE A 224 -21.92 17.68 22.20
CA PHE A 224 -20.75 18.46 22.60
C PHE A 224 -21.13 19.81 23.22
N LEU A 225 -22.14 20.48 22.67
CA LEU A 225 -22.63 21.74 23.21
C LEU A 225 -23.30 21.56 24.58
N SER A 226 -24.09 20.50 24.79
CA SER A 226 -24.80 20.28 26.05
C SER A 226 -23.90 19.79 27.17
N GLU A 227 -23.00 18.83 26.91
CA GLU A 227 -22.20 18.20 27.96
C GLU A 227 -20.92 18.99 28.27
N PHE A 228 -20.30 19.60 27.26
CA PHE A 228 -19.00 20.26 27.40
C PHE A 228 -19.04 21.76 27.13
N ASN A 229 -20.20 22.33 26.77
CA ASN A 229 -20.33 23.72 26.33
C ASN A 229 -19.37 24.05 25.18
N VAL A 230 -19.14 23.08 24.29
CA VAL A 230 -18.29 23.21 23.11
C VAL A 230 -19.17 23.37 21.87
N ASP A 231 -19.19 24.57 21.31
CA ASP A 231 -19.82 24.82 20.01
C ASP A 231 -18.83 24.47 18.90
N LEU A 232 -18.98 23.27 18.32
CA LEU A 232 -18.08 22.78 17.28
C LEU A 232 -18.05 23.68 16.04
N ASN A 233 -19.11 24.46 15.77
CA ASN A 233 -19.13 25.41 14.65
C ASN A 233 -18.20 26.61 14.86
N LYS A 234 -17.78 26.88 16.09
CA LYS A 234 -16.87 27.98 16.44
C LYS A 234 -15.40 27.57 16.49
N ILE A 235 -15.09 26.28 16.36
CA ILE A 235 -13.72 25.78 16.35
C ILE A 235 -13.38 25.14 15.01
N SER A 236 -12.11 25.23 14.63
CA SER A 236 -11.60 24.56 13.44
C SER A 236 -11.55 23.05 13.69
N HIS A 237 -12.51 22.32 13.13
CA HIS A 237 -12.62 20.88 13.28
C HIS A 237 -13.00 20.20 11.96
N ARG A 238 -12.82 18.89 11.91
CA ARG A 238 -13.31 18.02 10.86
C ARG A 238 -13.79 16.70 11.44
N ALA A 239 -14.82 16.14 10.83
CA ALA A 239 -15.34 14.82 11.14
C ALA A 239 -15.55 14.01 9.87
N THR A 240 -15.33 12.71 9.92
CA THR A 240 -15.57 11.80 8.79
C THR A 240 -15.89 10.40 9.29
N LEU A 241 -16.57 9.63 8.46
CA LEU A 241 -16.82 8.21 8.69
C LEU A 241 -15.77 7.36 7.96
N TYR A 242 -15.16 6.43 8.67
CA TYR A 242 -14.34 5.36 8.12
C TYR A 242 -15.08 4.03 8.20
N VAL A 243 -14.87 3.15 7.23
CA VAL A 243 -15.46 1.80 7.19
C VAL A 243 -14.37 0.77 6.90
N PRO A 244 -14.54 -0.51 7.27
CA PRO A 244 -13.68 -1.58 6.80
C PRO A 244 -13.51 -1.56 5.29
N GLY A 245 -12.28 -1.72 4.81
CA GLY A 245 -12.02 -1.94 3.40
C GLY A 245 -12.32 -3.37 2.97
N MET A 246 -12.02 -3.70 1.71
CA MET A 246 -12.17 -5.07 1.21
C MET A 246 -11.19 -6.03 1.88
N THR A 247 -10.08 -5.52 2.40
CA THR A 247 -9.14 -6.29 3.23
C THR A 247 -9.40 -5.94 4.68
N ASP A 248 -9.31 -6.93 5.58
CA ASP A 248 -9.48 -6.72 7.02
C ASP A 248 -8.36 -5.87 7.66
N GLU A 249 -7.32 -5.53 6.89
CA GLU A 249 -6.18 -4.74 7.34
C GLU A 249 -6.30 -3.24 7.04
N GLN A 250 -7.36 -2.81 6.35
CA GLN A 250 -7.53 -1.43 5.92
C GLN A 250 -8.90 -0.85 6.31
N LEU A 251 -8.92 0.44 6.56
CA LEU A 251 -10.10 1.28 6.69
C LEU A 251 -10.15 2.25 5.52
N VAL A 252 -11.35 2.54 5.03
CA VAL A 252 -11.59 3.44 3.90
C VAL A 252 -12.45 4.60 4.39
N GLN A 253 -12.06 5.82 4.05
CA GLN A 253 -12.88 7.00 4.28
C GLN A 253 -14.15 6.92 3.42
N ALA A 254 -15.31 6.73 4.04
CA ALA A 254 -16.58 6.52 3.35
C ALA A 254 -17.32 7.82 3.03
N THR A 255 -17.09 8.87 3.82
CA THR A 255 -17.78 10.17 3.68
C THR A 255 -16.79 11.31 3.48
N ASN A 256 -17.30 12.46 3.03
CA ASN A 256 -16.50 13.69 3.04
C ASN A 256 -16.31 14.22 4.46
N TYR A 257 -15.32 15.10 4.64
CA TYR A 257 -15.16 15.81 5.90
C TYR A 257 -16.34 16.77 6.14
N LEU A 258 -16.83 16.80 7.37
CA LEU A 258 -17.81 17.74 7.90
C LEU A 258 -17.18 18.59 9.01
N PRO A 259 -17.33 19.93 9.01
CA PRO A 259 -17.86 20.75 7.93
C PRO A 259 -17.02 20.61 6.65
N ARG A 260 -17.64 20.84 5.48
CA ARG A 260 -16.92 20.73 4.20
C ARG A 260 -15.79 21.77 4.16
N PRO A 261 -14.56 21.37 3.79
CA PRO A 261 -13.44 22.30 3.72
C PRO A 261 -13.71 23.38 2.68
N THR A 262 -13.54 24.64 3.07
CA THR A 262 -13.73 25.82 2.21
C THR A 262 -12.76 25.87 1.02
N ILE A 263 -11.60 25.22 1.14
CA ILE A 263 -10.50 25.35 0.17
C ILE A 263 -10.70 24.45 -1.06
N ASN A 264 -11.55 23.40 -1.00
CA ASN A 264 -11.88 22.56 -2.15
C ASN A 264 -13.23 21.84 -1.93
N PRO A 265 -14.37 22.56 -2.01
CA PRO A 265 -15.69 21.95 -1.79
C PRO A 265 -16.04 20.87 -2.82
N ASP A 266 -15.43 20.92 -4.01
CA ASP A 266 -15.76 20.06 -5.15
C ASP A 266 -14.86 18.82 -5.30
N ARG A 267 -13.81 18.69 -4.47
CA ARG A 267 -12.97 17.48 -4.48
C ARG A 267 -13.41 16.53 -3.36
N PRO A 268 -14.17 15.47 -3.68
CA PRO A 268 -14.48 14.47 -2.68
C PRO A 268 -13.19 13.81 -2.17
N VAL A 269 -13.04 13.75 -0.85
CA VAL A 269 -11.88 13.12 -0.17
C VAL A 269 -12.15 11.64 0.15
N VAL A 270 -13.29 11.12 -0.33
CA VAL A 270 -13.74 9.74 -0.15
C VAL A 270 -12.78 8.76 -0.82
N GLY A 271 -12.54 7.62 -0.17
CA GLY A 271 -11.68 6.55 -0.68
C GLY A 271 -10.26 6.58 -0.13
N ARG A 272 -9.90 7.55 0.73
CA ARG A 272 -8.60 7.54 1.41
C ARG A 272 -8.50 6.31 2.30
N ARG A 273 -7.44 5.53 2.11
CA ARG A 273 -7.15 4.31 2.87
C ARG A 273 -6.28 4.60 4.10
N PHE A 274 -6.58 3.91 5.17
CA PHE A 274 -5.83 3.92 6.42
C PHE A 274 -5.60 2.49 6.87
N SER A 275 -4.44 2.21 7.47
CA SER A 275 -4.22 0.88 8.05
C SER A 275 -5.02 0.75 9.35
N VAL A 276 -5.66 -0.40 9.54
CA VAL A 276 -6.26 -0.79 10.83
C VAL A 276 -5.21 -0.80 11.94
N ARG A 277 -3.91 -0.92 11.63
CA ARG A 277 -2.82 -1.00 12.62
C ARG A 277 -2.47 0.35 13.26
N TYR A 278 -2.81 1.48 12.63
CA TYR A 278 -2.23 2.78 12.98
C TYR A 278 -3.26 3.84 13.33
N GLY A 279 -2.82 4.82 14.13
CA GLY A 279 -3.62 5.96 14.54
C GLY A 279 -4.74 5.65 15.53
N ILE A 280 -5.43 6.69 16.00
CA ILE A 280 -6.59 6.54 16.89
C ILE A 280 -7.71 5.74 16.22
N ILE A 281 -7.93 5.92 14.91
CA ILE A 281 -8.97 5.23 14.16
C ILE A 281 -8.70 3.71 14.16
N GLY A 282 -7.49 3.30 13.80
CA GLY A 282 -7.10 1.89 13.82
C GLY A 282 -7.09 1.31 15.23
N ARG A 283 -6.65 2.09 16.24
CA ARG A 283 -6.69 1.66 17.65
C ARG A 283 -8.13 1.44 18.13
N THR A 284 -9.03 2.37 17.82
CA THR A 284 -10.48 2.28 18.11
C THR A 284 -11.07 1.05 17.45
N PHE A 285 -10.70 0.76 16.20
CA PHE A 285 -11.15 -0.44 15.50
C PHE A 285 -10.74 -1.73 16.21
N ARG A 286 -9.46 -1.83 16.63
CA ARG A 286 -8.94 -3.04 17.29
C ARG A 286 -9.44 -3.21 18.72
N GLN A 287 -9.58 -2.11 19.46
CA GLN A 287 -10.02 -2.14 20.86
C GLN A 287 -11.54 -2.12 21.00
N ARG A 288 -12.27 -1.73 19.95
CA ARG A 288 -13.73 -1.69 19.89
C ARG A 288 -14.38 -0.78 20.95
N ILE A 289 -13.62 0.21 21.41
CA ILE A 289 -14.03 1.21 22.40
C ILE A 289 -13.92 2.61 21.82
N VAL A 290 -14.67 3.55 22.39
CA VAL A 290 -14.47 4.98 22.15
C VAL A 290 -13.08 5.37 22.62
N LEU A 291 -12.35 6.13 21.80
CA LEU A 291 -11.07 6.70 22.19
C LEU A 291 -11.09 8.21 22.06
N TYR A 292 -10.54 8.89 23.06
CA TYR A 292 -10.27 10.31 23.05
C TYR A 292 -8.78 10.57 23.28
N ASN A 293 -8.24 11.53 22.54
CA ASN A 293 -6.90 12.02 22.75
C ASN A 293 -6.90 13.54 22.74
N TRP A 294 -6.64 14.15 23.89
CA TRP A 294 -6.67 15.60 24.06
C TRP A 294 -5.55 16.32 23.29
N LYS A 295 -4.44 15.64 22.98
CA LYS A 295 -3.33 16.23 22.22
C LYS A 295 -2.54 15.18 21.47
N VAL A 296 -2.31 15.39 20.17
CA VAL A 296 -1.34 14.62 19.37
C VAL A 296 0.07 15.14 19.66
N ASP A 297 0.52 14.97 20.90
CA ASP A 297 1.89 15.24 21.34
C ASP A 297 2.57 13.93 21.62
N GLY A 298 3.23 13.45 20.57
CA GLY A 298 4.22 12.44 20.75
C GLY A 298 5.57 13.02 20.40
N THR A 299 6.52 12.88 21.33
CA THR A 299 7.87 12.51 20.92
C THR A 299 7.75 11.39 19.88
N ARG A 300 8.63 11.36 18.87
CA ARG A 300 8.56 10.37 17.78
C ARG A 300 8.38 8.94 18.32
N ASN A 301 8.98 8.64 19.46
CA ASN A 301 8.83 7.35 20.15
C ASN A 301 7.40 7.09 20.64
N ARG A 302 6.68 8.08 21.19
CA ARG A 302 5.26 7.96 21.56
C ARG A 302 4.38 7.73 20.32
N LEU A 303 4.63 8.45 19.22
CA LEU A 303 3.94 8.23 17.94
C LEU A 303 4.15 6.80 17.40
N VAL A 304 5.37 6.28 17.47
CA VAL A 304 5.63 4.88 17.07
C VAL A 304 4.95 3.89 18.04
N ARG A 305 5.12 4.08 19.35
CA ARG A 305 4.67 3.09 20.36
C ARG A 305 3.15 3.07 20.56
N LEU A 306 2.53 4.24 20.68
CA LEU A 306 1.11 4.36 21.04
C LEU A 306 0.21 4.47 19.80
N TRP A 307 0.74 5.03 18.71
CA TRP A 307 -0.02 5.26 17.48
C TRP A 307 0.35 4.28 16.37
N GLY A 308 1.34 3.42 16.63
CA GLY A 308 1.82 2.38 15.72
C GLY A 308 2.58 2.91 14.51
N LEU A 309 2.79 4.22 14.38
CA LEU A 309 3.41 4.80 13.20
C LEU A 309 4.82 4.26 12.97
N THR A 310 5.24 4.18 11.71
CA THR A 310 6.64 3.93 11.40
C THR A 310 7.49 5.13 11.84
N ARG A 311 8.80 4.91 12.07
CA ARG A 311 9.73 6.01 12.41
C ARG A 311 9.72 7.13 11.36
N GLY A 312 9.53 6.78 10.09
CA GLY A 312 9.46 7.73 8.98
C GLY A 312 8.17 8.56 8.99
N GLU A 313 7.03 7.94 9.30
CA GLU A 313 5.74 8.64 9.44
C GLU A 313 5.75 9.57 10.66
N ALA A 314 6.21 9.06 11.81
CA ALA A 314 6.37 9.86 13.03
C ALA A 314 7.31 11.06 12.82
N TYR A 315 8.29 10.96 11.92
CA TYR A 315 9.15 12.08 11.56
C TYR A 315 8.41 13.16 10.73
N LYS A 316 7.54 12.74 9.80
CA LYS A 316 6.81 13.63 8.89
C LYS A 316 5.63 14.35 9.55
N GLN A 317 5.01 13.73 10.56
CA GLN A 317 3.77 14.24 11.13
C GLN A 317 3.94 15.54 11.91
N GLY A 318 5.15 15.81 12.43
CA GLY A 318 5.41 16.98 13.28
C GLY A 318 4.58 16.96 14.58
N GLY A 319 4.84 17.90 15.49
CA GLY A 319 3.95 18.08 16.65
C GLY A 319 2.71 18.83 16.19
N SER A 320 1.63 18.12 15.84
CA SER A 320 0.34 18.77 15.61
C SER A 320 -0.41 18.88 16.92
N ALA A 321 -0.69 20.11 17.37
CA ALA A 321 -1.57 20.37 18.50
C ALA A 321 -3.04 20.11 18.12
N SER A 322 -3.40 18.87 17.76
CA SER A 322 -4.79 18.48 17.48
C SER A 322 -5.32 17.60 18.61
N SER A 323 -6.61 17.74 18.92
CA SER A 323 -7.38 16.80 19.75
C SER A 323 -8.18 15.88 18.84
N LEU A 324 -8.20 14.59 19.15
CA LEU A 324 -8.80 13.55 18.33
C LEU A 324 -9.83 12.76 19.13
N MET A 325 -10.91 12.34 18.48
CA MET A 325 -11.87 11.40 19.03
C MET A 325 -12.29 10.39 17.97
N ALA A 326 -12.51 9.15 18.37
CA ALA A 326 -12.98 8.09 17.49
C ALA A 326 -14.07 7.26 18.16
N LEU A 327 -15.18 7.07 17.45
CA LEU A 327 -16.41 6.44 17.96
C LEU A 327 -16.74 5.20 17.10
N PRO A 328 -16.69 3.98 17.64
CA PRO A 328 -16.98 2.76 16.89
C PRO A 328 -18.49 2.51 16.75
N ILE A 329 -18.90 2.02 15.58
CA ILE A 329 -20.27 1.59 15.27
C ILE A 329 -20.23 0.09 14.98
N PRO A 330 -20.87 -0.79 15.79
CA PRO A 330 -21.57 -0.50 17.04
C PRO A 330 -20.59 -0.25 18.22
N PRO A 331 -21.07 0.27 19.37
CA PRO A 331 -20.33 0.44 20.63
C PRO A 331 -20.18 -0.90 21.38
N ASP A 332 -20.07 -2.01 20.66
CA ASP A 332 -19.98 -3.32 21.28
C ASP A 332 -18.54 -3.80 21.25
N GLU A 333 -17.94 -3.96 22.43
CA GLU A 333 -16.58 -4.46 22.59
C GLU A 333 -16.40 -5.90 22.08
N ASN A 334 -17.50 -6.61 21.82
CA ASN A 334 -17.49 -8.00 21.36
C ASN A 334 -17.68 -8.14 19.84
N VAL A 335 -17.97 -7.04 19.13
CA VAL A 335 -18.29 -7.06 17.69
C VAL A 335 -17.37 -6.12 16.93
N ASP A 336 -16.77 -6.61 15.85
CA ASP A 336 -15.92 -5.77 15.00
C ASP A 336 -16.71 -4.56 14.46
N PRO A 337 -16.19 -3.32 14.60
CA PRO A 337 -16.88 -2.14 14.13
C PRO A 337 -17.13 -2.19 12.61
N LEU A 338 -18.35 -1.86 12.20
CA LEU A 338 -18.73 -1.63 10.81
C LEU A 338 -18.37 -0.23 10.33
N GLY A 339 -18.14 0.70 11.27
CA GLY A 339 -17.64 2.03 10.97
C GLY A 339 -16.99 2.69 12.17
N ILE A 340 -16.11 3.65 11.93
CA ILE A 340 -15.51 4.52 12.94
C ILE A 340 -15.79 5.96 12.55
N ILE A 341 -16.52 6.68 13.39
CA ILE A 341 -16.64 8.14 13.27
C ILE A 341 -15.37 8.74 13.86
N PHE A 342 -14.66 9.53 13.07
CA PHE A 342 -13.46 10.23 13.49
C PHE A 342 -13.73 11.73 13.57
N LEU A 343 -13.34 12.35 14.68
CA LEU A 343 -13.35 13.79 14.87
C LEU A 343 -11.93 14.27 15.17
N GLU A 344 -11.56 15.39 14.56
CA GLU A 344 -10.30 16.09 14.81
C GLU A 344 -10.58 17.57 14.97
N ALA A 345 -10.11 18.16 16.06
CA ALA A 345 -10.09 19.60 16.26
C ALA A 345 -8.65 20.12 16.25
N HIS A 346 -8.43 21.22 15.54
CA HIS A 346 -7.14 21.90 15.42
C HIS A 346 -6.87 22.75 16.67
N GLY A 347 -6.50 22.07 17.74
CA GLY A 347 -6.07 22.62 19.02
C GLY A 347 -6.04 21.54 20.08
N GLU A 348 -5.26 21.78 21.13
CA GLU A 348 -5.20 20.90 22.30
C GLU A 348 -6.48 21.03 23.12
N ASN A 349 -7.00 19.90 23.56
CA ASN A 349 -8.13 19.79 24.46
C ASN A 349 -9.39 20.57 24.02
N LEU A 350 -9.60 20.77 22.72
CA LEU A 350 -10.73 21.53 22.20
C LEU A 350 -12.04 20.74 22.21
N LEU A 351 -11.97 19.41 22.07
CA LEU A 351 -13.17 18.56 22.09
C LEU A 351 -13.71 18.37 23.53
N MET A 352 -12.84 18.37 24.55
CA MET A 352 -13.24 18.18 25.96
C MET A 352 -12.47 19.12 26.91
N PRO A 353 -12.69 20.46 26.83
CA PRO A 353 -11.88 21.44 27.56
C PRO A 353 -11.87 21.24 29.08
N GLY A 354 -10.74 21.62 29.70
CA GLY A 354 -10.20 21.27 31.02
C GLY A 354 -11.02 21.49 32.31
N LYS A 355 -12.34 21.32 32.26
CA LYS A 355 -13.19 21.00 33.42
C LYS A 355 -13.73 19.56 33.37
N ALA A 356 -13.70 18.91 32.20
CA ALA A 356 -14.22 17.56 32.02
C ALA A 356 -13.22 16.48 32.47
N VAL A 357 -11.94 16.66 32.15
CA VAL A 357 -10.84 15.74 32.47
C VAL A 357 -9.56 16.56 32.56
N SER A 358 -8.79 16.43 33.64
CA SER A 358 -7.44 17.00 33.71
C SER A 358 -6.49 16.25 32.77
N ASP A 359 -5.42 16.90 32.29
CA ASP A 359 -4.42 16.26 31.42
C ASP A 359 -3.82 14.99 32.07
N LEU A 360 -3.77 14.95 33.41
CA LEU A 360 -3.30 13.81 34.19
C LEU A 360 -4.32 12.65 34.19
N GLU A 361 -5.61 12.95 34.32
CA GLU A 361 -6.68 11.95 34.25
C GLU A 361 -6.82 11.35 32.84
N CYS A 362 -6.39 12.08 31.81
CA CYS A 362 -6.27 11.55 30.45
C CYS A 362 -5.15 10.51 30.29
N GLU A 363 -4.16 10.43 31.20
CA GLU A 363 -2.98 9.56 31.01
C GLU A 363 -2.82 8.43 32.05
N VAL A 364 -3.54 8.44 33.18
CA VAL A 364 -3.10 7.65 34.37
C VAL A 364 -4.11 6.62 34.88
N GLN A 365 -5.41 6.75 34.62
CA GLN A 365 -6.41 5.83 35.18
C GLN A 365 -7.08 5.00 34.09
N GLU A 366 -6.71 3.73 34.02
CA GLU A 366 -7.38 2.71 33.23
C GLU A 366 -8.43 1.98 34.08
N ASP A 367 -9.62 1.80 33.53
CA ASP A 367 -10.64 0.92 34.10
C ASP A 367 -10.28 -0.57 33.88
N PRO A 368 -11.03 -1.54 34.43
CA PRO A 368 -10.75 -2.96 34.23
C PRO A 368 -10.74 -3.42 32.76
N ASN A 369 -11.33 -2.64 31.85
CA ASN A 369 -11.39 -2.89 30.41
C ASN A 369 -10.27 -2.14 29.66
N GLY A 370 -9.35 -1.48 30.36
CA GLY A 370 -8.26 -0.72 29.78
C GLY A 370 -8.69 0.62 29.17
N ARG A 371 -9.88 1.13 29.50
CA ARG A 371 -10.35 2.45 29.05
C ARG A 371 -9.78 3.52 29.96
N LEU A 372 -9.25 4.60 29.39
CA LEU A 372 -8.84 5.76 30.17
C LEU A 372 -10.08 6.50 30.70
N THR A 373 -9.96 7.24 31.80
CA THR A 373 -11.05 8.09 32.32
C THR A 373 -11.64 9.00 31.23
N ALA A 374 -10.80 9.53 30.34
CA ALA A 374 -11.24 10.38 29.25
C ALA A 374 -12.02 9.61 28.16
N ASP A 375 -11.59 8.38 27.84
CA ASP A 375 -12.30 7.48 26.92
C ASP A 375 -13.69 7.12 27.46
N LYS A 376 -13.77 6.84 28.76
CA LYS A 376 -15.02 6.57 29.46
C LYS A 376 -15.96 7.77 29.45
N ILE A 377 -15.46 8.98 29.75
CA ILE A 377 -16.28 10.18 29.71
C ILE A 377 -16.76 10.46 28.27
N ALA A 378 -15.91 10.30 27.26
CA ALA A 378 -16.32 10.41 25.87
C ALA A 378 -17.40 9.37 25.50
N HIS A 379 -17.25 8.13 25.97
CA HIS A 379 -18.27 7.09 25.80
C HIS A 379 -19.59 7.48 26.45
N ASP A 380 -19.60 7.73 27.76
CA ASP A 380 -20.82 7.89 28.56
C ASP A 380 -21.53 9.22 28.25
N LYS A 381 -20.77 10.27 27.89
CA LYS A 381 -21.32 11.61 27.66
C LYS A 381 -21.57 11.93 26.20
N ILE A 382 -20.80 11.37 25.27
CA ILE A 382 -21.00 11.64 23.84
C ILE A 382 -21.61 10.45 23.15
N TRP A 383 -21.02 9.26 23.26
CA TRP A 383 -21.39 8.15 22.38
C TRP A 383 -22.65 7.41 22.80
N GLU A 384 -22.77 7.02 24.07
CA GLU A 384 -23.91 6.27 24.60
C GLU A 384 -25.25 7.01 24.41
N PRO A 385 -25.37 8.32 24.69
CA PRO A 385 -26.63 9.04 24.49
C PRO A 385 -27.11 9.01 23.02
N LEU A 386 -26.18 9.00 22.06
CA LEU A 386 -26.54 9.02 20.63
C LEU A 386 -27.28 7.75 20.21
N TRP A 387 -27.06 6.61 20.86
CA TRP A 387 -27.80 5.38 20.57
C TRP A 387 -29.28 5.50 20.93
N SER A 388 -29.60 6.26 21.98
CA SER A 388 -30.99 6.50 22.39
C SER A 388 -31.76 7.40 21.41
N THR A 389 -31.07 8.15 20.56
CA THR A 389 -31.70 9.05 19.58
C THR A 389 -32.33 8.32 18.40
N GLY A 390 -32.01 7.03 18.21
CA GLY A 390 -32.40 6.26 17.04
C GLY A 390 -31.69 6.65 15.74
N LEU A 391 -30.80 7.65 15.73
CA LEU A 391 -30.07 8.08 14.53
C LEU A 391 -28.89 7.16 14.17
N VAL A 392 -28.33 6.44 15.15
CA VAL A 392 -27.21 5.52 14.90
C VAL A 392 -27.70 4.25 14.20
N GLN A 393 -28.92 3.79 14.48
CA GLN A 393 -29.48 2.55 13.95
C GLN A 393 -29.58 2.55 12.40
N PRO A 394 -30.15 3.58 11.73
CA PRO A 394 -30.14 3.64 10.27
C PRO A 394 -28.74 3.63 9.65
N LEU A 395 -27.77 4.29 10.29
CA LEU A 395 -26.38 4.29 9.82
C LEU A 395 -25.76 2.89 9.98
N TYR A 396 -26.00 2.23 11.10
CA TYR A 396 -25.55 0.85 11.35
C TYR A 396 -26.12 -0.12 10.30
N GLU A 397 -27.43 -0.06 10.05
CA GLU A 397 -28.10 -0.91 9.05
C GLU A 397 -27.56 -0.68 7.64
N ALA A 398 -27.33 0.58 7.27
CA ALA A 398 -26.72 0.95 6.00
C ALA A 398 -25.28 0.41 5.87
N LEU A 399 -24.49 0.50 6.93
CA LEU A 399 -23.13 -0.05 6.96
C LEU A 399 -23.12 -1.58 6.87
N GLU A 400 -24.04 -2.26 7.56
CA GLU A 400 -24.19 -3.72 7.49
C GLU A 400 -24.62 -4.17 6.09
N ALA A 401 -25.60 -3.50 5.49
CA ALA A 401 -26.01 -3.76 4.11
C ALA A 401 -24.86 -3.53 3.12
N MET A 402 -24.11 -2.44 3.28
CA MET A 402 -22.94 -2.14 2.47
C MET A 402 -21.85 -3.20 2.62
N LYS A 403 -21.55 -3.68 3.84
CA LYS A 403 -20.59 -4.75 4.08
C LYS A 403 -21.01 -6.06 3.41
N ARG A 404 -22.30 -6.40 3.44
CA ARG A 404 -22.82 -7.60 2.75
C ARG A 404 -22.68 -7.51 1.24
N GLU A 405 -22.82 -6.33 0.65
CA GLU A 405 -22.65 -6.12 -0.79
C GLU A 405 -21.19 -5.98 -1.22
N LEU A 406 -20.30 -5.52 -0.33
CA LEU A 406 -18.87 -5.41 -0.60
C LEU A 406 -18.15 -6.74 -0.31
N THR A 407 -18.36 -7.72 -1.19
CA THR A 407 -17.58 -8.96 -1.18
C THR A 407 -16.39 -8.85 -2.13
N TRP A 408 -15.33 -9.63 -1.92
CA TRP A 408 -14.19 -9.75 -2.86
C TRP A 408 -14.61 -10.16 -4.28
N ASP A 409 -15.76 -10.82 -4.38
CA ASP A 409 -16.34 -11.32 -5.62
C ASP A 409 -17.18 -10.25 -6.34
N THR A 410 -17.37 -9.08 -5.71
CA THR A 410 -17.98 -7.91 -6.35
C THR A 410 -17.09 -7.53 -7.55
N PRO A 411 -17.59 -7.60 -8.78
CA PRO A 411 -16.79 -7.32 -9.94
C PRO A 411 -16.27 -5.87 -9.86
N LEU A 412 -14.95 -5.72 -9.65
CA LEU A 412 -14.26 -4.43 -9.55
C LEU A 412 -14.27 -3.63 -10.86
N VAL A 413 -14.76 -4.26 -11.93
CA VAL A 413 -14.92 -3.67 -13.25
C VAL A 413 -16.28 -4.13 -13.74
N GLY A 414 -17.14 -3.18 -14.09
CA GLY A 414 -18.39 -3.49 -14.78
C GLY A 414 -18.07 -4.40 -15.96
N ARG A 415 -18.74 -5.55 -16.04
CA ARG A 415 -18.93 -6.28 -17.29
C ARG A 415 -19.92 -5.48 -18.15
N ASP A 416 -19.62 -4.21 -18.38
CA ASP A 416 -20.27 -3.47 -19.44
C ASP A 416 -19.44 -3.77 -20.67
N GLY A 417 -19.91 -4.77 -21.42
CA GLY A 417 -19.34 -5.07 -22.72
C GLY A 417 -19.44 -3.84 -23.60
N GLN A 418 -18.28 -3.21 -23.87
CA GLN A 418 -17.92 -2.57 -25.13
C GLN A 418 -16.44 -2.82 -25.40
#